data_AF-A0A5M8P7V6-F1
#
_entry.id   AF-A0A5M8P7V6-F1
#
_cell.length_a   1.000
_cell.length_b   1.000
_cell.length_c   1.000
_cell.angle_alpha   90.00
_cell.angle_beta   90.00
_cell.angle_gamma   90.00
#
_symmetry.space_group_name_H-M   'P 1'
#
loop_
_entity.id
_entity.type
_entity.pdbx_description
1 polymer ?
#
loop_
_entity_poly.entity_id
_entity_poly.type
_entity_poly.pdbx_seq_one_letter_code
_entity_poly.pdbx_strand_id
1 'polypeptide(L)'
;MKTGKGLHQSLLKVADDLLQMNKRRPQEAHLRRAVSSVYYALFHFLAQLCADSFIGTQGAKNRSNQAWRQVYRSLEHGPARKACEQCQGKTFPEEIRNYAALFVEYQQKRHDADYDPHANTTRKDFTKEEIISMIEQAKQAIQEMKALSSSDLRAFSAFVLLKPPRR
;
A
#
# COMPACT_ATOMS: atom_id res chain seq x y z
N MET A 1 19.51 17.66 -6.90
CA MET A 1 18.04 17.82 -6.86
C MET A 1 17.51 16.85 -5.81
N LYS A 2 16.96 17.32 -4.68
CA LYS A 2 16.44 16.40 -3.66
C LYS A 2 15.25 15.65 -4.27
N THR A 3 15.40 14.35 -4.50
CA THR A 3 14.27 13.47 -4.81
C THR A 3 13.30 13.58 -3.64
N GLY A 4 12.15 14.23 -3.86
CA GLY A 4 11.11 14.30 -2.83
C GLY A 4 10.75 12.87 -2.42
N LYS A 5 10.73 12.57 -1.12
CA LYS A 5 10.28 11.27 -0.62
C LYS A 5 8.88 10.98 -1.19
N GLY A 6 8.69 9.79 -1.74
CA GLY A 6 7.40 9.40 -2.30
C GLY A 6 6.31 9.40 -1.23
N LEU A 7 5.04 9.66 -1.61
CA LEU A 7 3.93 9.76 -0.65
C LEU A 7 3.83 8.54 0.28
N HIS A 8 4.06 7.33 -0.24
CA HIS A 8 4.10 6.09 0.54
C HIS A 8 5.14 6.13 1.67
N GLN A 9 6.33 6.69 1.44
CA GLN A 9 7.37 6.82 2.47
C GLN A 9 6.96 7.83 3.56
N SER A 10 6.34 8.94 3.15
CA SER A 10 5.82 9.94 4.08
C SER A 10 4.72 9.38 4.97
N LEU A 11 3.84 8.53 4.42
CA LEU A 11 2.76 7.87 5.18
C LEU A 11 3.29 6.85 6.19
N LEU A 12 4.31 6.06 5.83
CA LEU A 12 4.98 5.17 6.80
C LEU A 12 5.67 5.97 7.91
N LYS A 13 6.25 7.13 7.57
CA LYS A 13 6.81 8.05 8.58
C LYS A 13 5.72 8.61 9.50
N VAL A 14 4.57 9.01 8.96
CA VAL A 14 3.43 9.48 9.78
C VAL A 14 2.97 8.39 10.74
N ALA A 15 2.88 7.15 10.29
CA ALA A 15 2.54 6.02 11.16
C ALA A 15 3.52 5.89 12.33
N ASP A 16 4.83 5.95 12.06
CA ASP A 16 5.87 5.91 13.09
C ASP A 16 5.77 7.10 14.05
N ASP A 17 5.64 8.33 13.53
CA ASP A 17 5.54 9.55 14.35
C ASP A 17 4.34 9.48 15.32
N LEU A 18 3.19 8.97 14.88
CA LEU A 18 2.00 8.76 15.72
C LEU A 18 2.26 7.81 16.90
N LEU A 19 3.08 6.77 16.70
CA LEU A 19 3.48 5.85 17.77
C LEU A 19 4.44 6.50 18.78
N GLN A 20 5.18 7.53 18.38
CA GLN A 20 6.16 8.23 19.23
C GLN A 20 5.57 9.43 19.98
N MET A 21 4.41 9.96 19.57
CA MET A 21 3.78 11.12 20.22
C MET A 21 3.52 10.92 21.72
N ASN A 22 3.25 9.68 22.15
CA ASN A 22 3.20 9.34 23.58
C ASN A 22 3.96 8.03 23.84
N LYS A 23 5.25 8.16 24.13
CA LYS A 23 6.22 7.05 24.16
C LYS A 23 5.82 5.87 25.04
N ARG A 24 5.14 6.12 26.17
CA ARG A 24 4.72 5.08 27.12
C ARG A 24 3.44 4.37 26.74
N ARG A 25 2.45 5.11 26.21
CA ARG A 25 1.14 4.55 25.86
C ARG A 25 0.47 5.45 24.80
N PRO A 26 0.60 5.11 23.51
CA PRO A 26 -0.09 5.82 22.45
C PRO A 26 -1.60 5.86 22.72
N GLN A 27 -2.23 6.97 22.33
CA GLN A 27 -3.68 7.06 22.36
C GLN A 27 -4.28 6.11 21.33
N GLU A 28 -5.45 5.54 21.62
CA GLU A 28 -6.14 4.64 20.70
C GLU A 28 -6.37 5.26 19.32
N ALA A 29 -6.74 6.55 19.29
CA ALA A 29 -6.88 7.30 18.05
C ALA A 29 -5.58 7.31 17.21
N HIS A 30 -4.42 7.47 17.85
CA HIS A 30 -3.13 7.44 17.17
C HIS A 30 -2.79 6.04 16.63
N LEU A 31 -3.08 4.99 17.39
CA LEU A 31 -2.90 3.60 16.94
C LEU A 31 -3.76 3.31 15.70
N ARG A 32 -5.06 3.63 15.75
CA ARG A 32 -5.99 3.46 14.62
C ARG A 32 -5.59 4.28 13.40
N ARG A 33 -5.14 5.53 13.60
CA ARG A 33 -4.63 6.36 12.49
C ARG A 33 -3.32 5.80 11.92
N ALA A 34 -2.42 5.26 12.74
CA ALA A 34 -1.19 4.65 12.27
C ALA A 34 -1.45 3.42 11.40
N VAL A 35 -2.37 2.53 11.81
CA VAL A 35 -2.86 1.39 10.99
C VAL A 35 -3.34 1.88 9.62
N SER A 36 -4.19 2.91 9.62
CA SER A 36 -4.69 3.52 8.38
C SER A 36 -3.56 4.07 7.51
N SER A 37 -2.60 4.78 8.10
CA SER A 37 -1.45 5.33 7.40
C SER A 37 -0.57 4.25 6.76
N VAL A 38 -0.37 3.10 7.42
CA VAL A 38 0.38 1.97 6.84
C VAL A 38 -0.35 1.42 5.61
N TYR A 39 -1.66 1.20 5.70
CA TYR A 39 -2.44 0.74 4.55
C TYR A 39 -2.38 1.74 3.39
N TYR A 40 -2.57 3.04 3.65
CA TYR A 40 -2.48 4.05 2.61
C TYR A 40 -1.08 4.15 1.99
N ALA A 41 -0.01 3.80 2.72
CA ALA A 41 1.31 3.71 2.14
C ALA A 41 1.40 2.62 1.07
N LEU A 42 0.88 1.42 1.32
CA LEU A 42 0.78 0.35 0.32
C LEU A 42 -0.10 0.80 -0.86
N PHE A 43 -1.27 1.37 -0.58
CA PHE A 43 -2.17 1.86 -1.62
C PHE A 43 -1.51 2.89 -2.55
N HIS A 44 -0.88 3.91 -1.98
CA HIS A 44 -0.22 4.95 -2.76
C HIS A 44 1.05 4.47 -3.47
N PHE A 45 1.74 3.46 -2.93
CA PHE A 45 2.81 2.78 -3.64
C PHE A 45 2.26 2.04 -4.88
N LEU A 46 1.19 1.25 -4.73
CA LEU A 46 0.58 0.51 -5.85
C LEU A 46 0.05 1.46 -6.93
N ALA A 47 -0.61 2.56 -6.53
CA ALA A 47 -1.09 3.59 -7.46
C ALA A 47 0.06 4.23 -8.24
N GLN A 48 1.18 4.53 -7.55
CA GLN A 48 2.38 5.06 -8.18
C GLN A 48 2.99 4.05 -9.14
N LEU A 49 3.13 2.79 -8.70
CA LEU A 49 3.66 1.69 -9.49
C LEU A 49 2.90 1.51 -10.80
N CYS A 50 1.57 1.56 -10.74
CA CYS A 50 0.73 1.48 -11.92
C CYS A 50 0.98 2.63 -12.91
N ALA A 51 1.01 3.85 -12.40
CA ALA A 51 1.25 5.04 -13.21
C ALA A 51 2.64 5.04 -13.84
N ASP A 52 3.65 4.66 -13.07
CA ASP A 52 5.03 4.51 -13.53
C ASP A 52 5.18 3.39 -14.58
N SER A 53 4.46 2.26 -14.40
CA SER A 53 4.52 1.11 -15.32
C SER A 53 3.90 1.38 -16.69
N PHE A 54 2.84 2.21 -16.74
CA PHE A 54 2.12 2.53 -17.98
C PHE A 54 2.59 3.80 -18.66
N ILE A 55 2.91 4.85 -17.89
CA ILE A 55 3.18 6.19 -18.44
C ILE A 55 4.66 6.57 -18.31
N GLY A 56 5.42 5.84 -17.49
CA GLY A 56 6.83 6.10 -17.22
C GLY A 56 7.06 6.86 -15.92
N THR A 57 8.29 6.77 -15.42
CA THR A 57 8.74 7.35 -14.15
C THR A 57 9.03 8.85 -14.27
N GLN A 58 9.23 9.51 -13.13
CA GLN A 58 9.63 10.91 -13.09
C GLN A 58 10.96 11.14 -13.84
N GLY A 59 10.98 12.15 -14.72
CA GLY A 59 12.15 12.49 -15.53
C GLY A 59 12.21 11.79 -16.89
N ALA A 60 11.30 10.87 -17.20
CA ALA A 60 11.22 10.29 -18.54
C ALA A 60 10.85 11.37 -19.58
N LYS A 61 11.64 11.43 -20.68
CA LYS A 61 11.62 12.51 -21.69
C LYS A 61 10.24 12.81 -22.29
N ASN A 62 9.39 11.79 -22.43
CA ASN A 62 8.07 11.89 -23.07
C ASN A 62 6.91 11.55 -22.11
N ARG A 63 7.10 11.64 -20.78
CA ARG A 63 6.05 11.34 -19.81
C ARG A 63 4.97 12.42 -19.82
N SER A 64 3.71 12.02 -20.06
CA SER A 64 2.55 12.90 -19.86
C SER A 64 2.14 12.94 -18.39
N ASN A 65 2.26 14.11 -17.74
CA ASN A 65 1.82 14.31 -16.36
C ASN A 65 0.30 14.18 -16.18
N GLN A 66 -0.48 14.49 -17.21
CA GLN A 66 -1.94 14.31 -17.17
C GLN A 66 -2.31 12.83 -17.19
N ALA A 67 -1.77 12.06 -18.14
CA ALA A 67 -2.02 10.63 -18.23
C ALA A 67 -1.51 9.88 -16.99
N TRP A 68 -0.33 10.26 -16.47
CA TRP A 68 0.20 9.67 -15.24
C TRP A 68 -0.74 9.90 -14.05
N ARG A 69 -1.24 11.13 -13.87
CA ARG A 69 -2.19 11.45 -12.80
C ARG A 69 -3.51 10.70 -12.96
N GLN A 70 -3.96 10.49 -14.19
CA GLN A 70 -5.16 9.70 -14.47
C GLN A 70 -5.00 8.25 -14.04
N VAL A 71 -3.89 7.59 -14.41
CA VAL A 71 -3.60 6.20 -14.01
C VAL A 71 -3.40 6.09 -12.49
N TYR A 72 -2.70 7.04 -11.88
CA TYR A 72 -2.50 7.06 -10.43
C TYR A 72 -3.84 7.08 -9.68
N ARG A 73 -4.81 7.86 -10.19
CA ARG A 73 -6.14 8.02 -9.57
C ARG A 73 -7.15 6.96 -9.98
N SER A 74 -6.84 6.12 -10.97
CA SER A 74 -7.75 5.06 -11.42
C SER A 74 -7.71 3.82 -10.54
N LEU A 75 -6.73 3.69 -9.64
CA LEU A 75 -6.70 2.59 -8.69
C LEU A 75 -7.84 2.76 -7.67
N GLU A 76 -8.71 1.76 -7.59
CA GLU A 76 -9.84 1.75 -6.66
C GLU A 76 -9.61 0.70 -5.56
N HIS A 77 -9.94 1.02 -4.30
CA HIS A 77 -9.67 0.14 -3.15
C HIS A 77 -10.29 -1.26 -3.29
N GLY A 78 -11.58 -1.34 -3.63
CA GLY A 78 -12.31 -2.60 -3.74
C GLY A 78 -11.79 -3.50 -4.87
N PRO A 79 -11.74 -3.01 -6.12
CA PRO A 79 -11.14 -3.75 -7.24
C PRO A 79 -9.70 -4.18 -6.97
N ALA A 80 -8.85 -3.29 -6.43
CA ALA A 80 -7.46 -3.62 -6.11
C ALA A 80 -7.36 -4.74 -5.06
N ARG A 81 -8.15 -4.68 -3.97
CA ARG A 81 -8.21 -5.76 -2.96
C ARG A 81 -8.60 -7.09 -3.61
N LYS A 82 -9.67 -7.10 -4.42
CA LYS A 82 -10.13 -8.31 -5.11
C LYS A 82 -9.08 -8.90 -6.04
N ALA A 83 -8.36 -8.06 -6.78
CA ALA A 83 -7.24 -8.51 -7.61
C ALA A 83 -6.13 -9.13 -6.73
N CYS A 84 -5.73 -8.46 -5.65
CA CYS A 84 -4.74 -8.99 -4.72
C CYS A 84 -5.14 -10.33 -4.08
N GLU A 85 -6.42 -10.54 -3.74
CA GLU A 85 -6.94 -11.84 -3.28
C GLU A 85 -6.77 -12.92 -4.34
N GLN A 86 -7.09 -12.60 -5.59
CA GLN A 86 -6.97 -13.53 -6.72
C GLN A 86 -5.51 -13.78 -7.13
N CYS A 87 -4.59 -12.91 -6.74
CA CYS A 87 -3.16 -13.00 -7.04
C CYS A 87 -2.54 -14.31 -6.54
N GLN A 88 -3.03 -14.87 -5.43
CA GLN A 88 -2.50 -16.11 -4.85
C GLN A 88 -2.67 -17.34 -5.76
N GLY A 89 -3.68 -17.33 -6.63
CA GLY A 89 -3.93 -18.39 -7.61
C GLY A 89 -3.28 -18.14 -8.98
N LYS A 90 -2.33 -17.20 -9.09
CA LYS A 90 -1.70 -16.78 -10.35
C LYS A 90 -0.19 -16.95 -10.32
N THR A 91 0.38 -17.08 -11.52
CA THR A 91 1.82 -17.18 -11.75
C THR A 91 2.47 -15.80 -11.70
N PHE A 92 2.56 -15.22 -10.51
CA PHE A 92 3.39 -14.04 -10.23
C PHE A 92 4.65 -14.43 -9.44
N PRO A 93 5.70 -13.60 -9.41
CA PRO A 93 6.78 -13.72 -8.43
C PRO A 93 6.26 -13.78 -6.98
N GLU A 94 7.04 -14.38 -6.09
CA GLU A 94 6.66 -14.54 -4.68
C GLU A 94 6.48 -13.19 -3.99
N GLU A 95 7.35 -12.24 -4.30
CA GLU A 95 7.33 -10.87 -3.79
C GLU A 95 6.02 -10.15 -4.12
N ILE A 96 5.48 -10.36 -5.33
CA ILE A 96 4.16 -9.82 -5.73
C ILE A 96 3.04 -10.49 -4.93
N ARG A 97 3.10 -11.82 -4.74
CA ARG A 97 2.10 -12.53 -3.94
C ARG A 97 2.14 -12.10 -2.46
N ASN A 98 3.33 -11.91 -1.90
CA ASN A 98 3.52 -11.45 -0.53
C ASN A 98 2.98 -10.02 -0.36
N TYR A 99 3.33 -9.12 -1.29
CA TYR A 99 2.76 -7.78 -1.34
C TYR A 99 1.24 -7.78 -1.43
N ALA A 100 0.67 -8.63 -2.30
CA ALA A 100 -0.77 -8.75 -2.48
C ALA A 100 -1.47 -9.27 -1.21
N ALA A 101 -0.91 -10.26 -0.53
CA ALA A 101 -1.43 -10.77 0.75
C ALA A 101 -1.45 -9.66 1.82
N LEU A 102 -0.33 -8.96 2.00
CA LEU A 102 -0.22 -7.83 2.92
C LEU A 102 -1.20 -6.70 2.59
N PHE A 103 -1.39 -6.41 1.30
CA PHE A 103 -2.35 -5.41 0.86
C PHE A 103 -3.78 -5.75 1.29
N VAL A 104 -4.21 -7.01 1.14
CA VAL A 104 -5.54 -7.48 1.54
C VAL A 104 -5.69 -7.42 3.05
N GLU A 105 -4.72 -7.95 3.78
CA GLU A 105 -4.73 -7.95 5.25
C GLU A 105 -4.81 -6.52 5.80
N TYR A 106 -3.97 -5.60 5.31
CA TYR A 106 -3.91 -4.25 5.85
C TYR A 106 -5.09 -3.40 5.41
N GLN A 107 -5.71 -3.71 4.27
CA GLN A 107 -6.99 -3.10 3.89
C GLN A 107 -8.09 -3.48 4.90
N GLN A 108 -8.12 -4.73 5.35
CA GLN A 108 -9.07 -5.18 6.37
C GLN A 108 -8.78 -4.53 7.71
N LYS A 109 -7.52 -4.57 8.19
CA LYS A 109 -7.12 -3.90 9.44
C LYS A 109 -7.45 -2.40 9.43
N ARG A 110 -7.28 -1.73 8.29
CA ARG A 110 -7.69 -0.33 8.12
C ARG A 110 -9.21 -0.16 8.23
N HIS A 111 -9.99 -1.07 7.63
CA HIS A 111 -11.45 -1.02 7.74
C HIS A 111 -11.90 -1.14 9.20
N ASP A 112 -11.35 -2.12 9.93
CA ASP A 112 -11.67 -2.36 11.33
C ASP A 112 -11.24 -1.16 12.21
N ALA A 113 -10.02 -0.65 12.01
CA ALA A 113 -9.51 0.52 12.73
C ALA A 113 -10.35 1.79 12.51
N ASP A 114 -10.87 1.99 11.30
CA ASP A 114 -11.63 3.19 10.92
C ASP A 114 -13.11 3.12 11.28
N TYR A 115 -13.74 1.96 11.17
CA TYR A 115 -15.20 1.83 11.20
C TYR A 115 -15.75 0.99 12.33
N ASP A 116 -14.98 0.05 12.89
CA ASP A 116 -15.46 -0.74 14.01
C ASP A 116 -15.20 0.02 15.34
N PRO A 117 -16.24 0.52 16.03
CA PRO A 117 -16.09 1.21 17.30
C PRO A 117 -15.53 0.31 18.39
N HIS A 118 -15.63 -1.02 18.23
CA HIS A 118 -15.17 -2.00 19.20
C HIS A 118 -13.79 -2.58 18.90
N ALA A 119 -13.19 -2.21 17.77
CA ALA A 119 -11.97 -2.80 17.23
C ALA A 119 -10.72 -2.72 18.13
N ASN A 120 -10.76 -1.96 19.22
CA ASN A 120 -9.68 -1.97 20.22
C ASN A 120 -10.17 -1.90 21.68
N THR A 121 -11.39 -2.38 21.93
CA THR A 121 -12.01 -2.36 23.26
C THR A 121 -11.22 -3.16 24.29
N THR A 122 -10.53 -4.22 23.86
CA THR A 122 -9.74 -5.09 24.74
C THR A 122 -8.26 -4.68 24.84
N ARG A 123 -7.80 -3.68 24.09
CA ARG A 123 -6.37 -3.32 23.92
C ARG A 123 -5.48 -4.44 23.38
N LYS A 124 -6.07 -5.47 22.76
CA LYS A 124 -5.33 -6.59 22.17
C LYS A 124 -5.08 -6.41 20.68
N ASP A 125 -5.89 -5.58 20.04
CA ASP A 125 -5.81 -5.28 18.61
C ASP A 125 -5.13 -3.92 18.39
N PHE A 126 -4.36 -3.77 17.31
CA PHE A 126 -3.62 -2.54 17.00
C PHE A 126 -2.65 -2.12 18.12
N THR A 127 -1.94 -3.09 18.69
CA THR A 127 -0.88 -2.80 19.67
C THR A 127 0.25 -2.00 19.03
N LYS A 128 1.05 -1.30 19.83
CA LYS A 128 2.20 -0.56 19.31
C LYS A 128 3.17 -1.49 18.59
N GLU A 129 3.41 -2.66 19.15
CA GLU A 129 4.29 -3.70 18.64
C GLU A 129 3.77 -4.27 17.31
N GLU A 130 2.47 -4.53 17.22
CA GLU A 130 1.83 -4.96 15.96
C GLU A 130 2.00 -3.91 14.88
N ILE A 131 1.73 -2.62 15.17
CA ILE A 131 1.85 -1.56 14.16
C ILE A 131 3.31 -1.34 13.74
N ILE A 132 4.27 -1.46 14.67
CA ILE A 132 5.71 -1.46 14.31
C ILE A 132 6.01 -2.58 13.33
N SER A 133 5.54 -3.80 13.61
CA SER A 133 5.68 -4.94 12.69
C SER A 133 5.02 -4.64 11.34
N MET A 134 3.83 -4.02 11.34
CA MET A 134 3.15 -3.64 10.10
C MET A 134 3.96 -2.65 9.26
N ILE A 135 4.57 -1.65 9.90
CA ILE A 135 5.43 -0.66 9.24
C ILE A 135 6.63 -1.35 8.59
N GLU A 136 7.32 -2.24 9.31
CA GLU A 136 8.51 -2.94 8.78
C GLU A 136 8.15 -3.89 7.64
N GLN A 137 7.07 -4.67 7.77
CA GLN A 137 6.58 -5.53 6.69
C GLN A 137 6.19 -4.72 5.43
N ALA A 138 5.52 -3.58 5.61
CA ALA A 138 5.19 -2.71 4.48
C ALA A 138 6.44 -2.11 3.81
N LYS A 139 7.46 -1.71 4.59
CA LYS A 139 8.75 -1.25 4.04
C LYS A 139 9.41 -2.35 3.23
N GLN A 140 9.50 -3.55 3.80
CA GLN A 140 10.16 -4.69 3.17
C GLN A 140 9.47 -5.06 1.85
N ALA A 141 8.14 -5.26 1.86
CA ALA A 141 7.38 -5.61 0.67
C ALA A 141 7.50 -4.53 -0.44
N ILE A 142 7.52 -3.24 -0.08
CA ILE A 142 7.76 -2.15 -1.05
C ILE A 142 9.17 -2.23 -1.65
N GLN A 143 10.20 -2.60 -0.88
CA GLN A 143 11.56 -2.74 -1.39
C GLN A 143 11.70 -3.94 -2.32
N GLU A 144 11.13 -5.07 -1.95
CA GLU A 144 11.08 -6.28 -2.78
C GLU A 144 10.41 -5.99 -4.12
N MET A 145 9.25 -5.32 -4.10
CA MET A 145 8.57 -4.89 -5.32
C MET A 145 9.45 -3.97 -6.19
N LYS A 146 10.23 -3.07 -5.60
CA LYS A 146 11.15 -2.18 -6.36
C LYS A 146 12.31 -2.92 -7.02
N ALA A 147 12.65 -4.12 -6.56
CA ALA A 147 13.73 -4.94 -7.11
C ALA A 147 13.29 -5.85 -8.26
N LEU A 148 11.98 -6.00 -8.49
CA LEU A 148 11.43 -6.84 -9.55
C LEU A 148 11.63 -6.25 -10.94
N SER A 149 11.50 -7.11 -11.95
CA SER A 149 11.59 -6.70 -13.35
C SER A 149 10.44 -5.77 -13.75
N SER A 150 10.71 -4.83 -14.66
CA SER A 150 9.68 -3.96 -15.23
C SER A 150 8.54 -4.74 -15.91
N SER A 151 8.82 -5.98 -16.37
CA SER A 151 7.80 -6.85 -16.98
C SER A 151 6.82 -7.35 -15.93
N ASP A 152 7.31 -7.87 -14.80
CA ASP A 152 6.47 -8.39 -13.71
C ASP A 152 5.62 -7.27 -13.10
N LEU A 153 6.23 -6.11 -12.86
CA LEU A 153 5.55 -4.94 -12.32
C LEU A 153 4.46 -4.42 -13.25
N ARG A 154 4.71 -4.42 -14.57
CA ARG A 154 3.69 -4.04 -15.56
C ARG A 154 2.56 -5.07 -15.63
N ALA A 155 2.88 -6.36 -15.58
CA ALA A 155 1.88 -7.43 -15.56
C ALA A 155 0.97 -7.31 -14.33
N PHE A 156 1.56 -7.09 -13.15
CA PHE A 156 0.79 -6.87 -11.92
C PHE A 156 -0.03 -5.58 -11.98
N SER A 157 0.53 -4.48 -12.50
CA SER A 157 -0.19 -3.22 -12.70
C SER A 157 -1.41 -3.38 -13.61
N ALA A 158 -1.29 -4.14 -14.70
CA ALA A 158 -2.41 -4.47 -15.58
C ALA A 158 -3.46 -5.32 -14.87
N PHE A 159 -3.01 -6.30 -14.08
CA PHE A 159 -3.90 -7.19 -13.33
C PHE A 159 -4.74 -6.45 -12.29
N VAL A 160 -4.19 -5.45 -11.60
CA VAL A 160 -4.93 -4.71 -10.56
C VAL A 160 -5.80 -3.57 -11.10
N LEU A 161 -5.47 -3.00 -12.27
CA LEU A 161 -6.20 -1.84 -12.83
C LEU A 161 -7.18 -2.20 -13.94
N LEU A 162 -6.83 -3.17 -14.79
CA LEU A 162 -7.60 -3.46 -15.98
C LEU A 162 -8.64 -4.51 -15.66
N LYS A 163 -9.87 -4.28 -16.13
CA LYS A 163 -10.92 -5.30 -16.04
C LYS A 163 -10.49 -6.51 -16.87
N PRO A 164 -10.71 -7.75 -16.37
CA PRO A 164 -10.48 -8.93 -17.18
C PRO A 164 -11.37 -8.87 -18.43
N PRO A 165 -10.91 -9.43 -19.57
CA PRO A 165 -11.71 -9.50 -20.78
C PRO A 165 -13.03 -10.22 -20.48
N ARG A 166 -14.14 -9.70 -21.03
CA ARG A 166 -15.43 -10.41 -20.98
C ARG A 166 -15.26 -11.72 -21.75
N ARG A 167 -15.65 -12.83 -21.12
CA ARG A 167 -15.79 -14.13 -21.78
C ARG A 167 -17.06 -14.14 -22.62
#